data_AF-K6GQC0-F1
#
_entry.id   AF-K6GQC0-F1
#
_cell.length_a   1.000
_cell.length_b   1.000
_cell.length_c   1.000
_cell.angle_alpha   90.00
_cell.angle_beta   90.00
_cell.angle_gamma   90.00
#
_symmetry.space_group_name_H-M   'P 1'
#
loop_
_entity.id
_entity.type
_entity.pdbx_description
1 polymer ?
#
loop_
_entity_poly.entity_id
_entity_poly.type
_entity_poly.pdbx_seq_one_letter_code
_entity_poly.pdbx_strand_id
1 'polypeptide(L)'
;RIASMVGKAMGKQRTELVESSFEHTLDRCGGMRRAWLRGRKNVQKRYVLHVAGFNLGLLMRVKTGHGAPRGWANAYFALIWINQHRFIVYLAIIIITEEQGSTIMPIAIACLEK
;
A
#
# COMPACT_ATOMS: atom_id res chain seq x y z
N ARG A 1 -8.41 -17.21 26.33
CA ARG A 1 -9.56 -17.72 25.55
C ARG A 1 -10.81 -17.02 26.08
N ILE A 2 -11.64 -16.41 25.23
CA ILE A 2 -12.86 -15.72 25.70
C ILE A 2 -13.92 -16.77 26.04
N ALA A 3 -14.42 -16.75 27.28
CA ALA A 3 -15.37 -17.73 27.78
C ALA A 3 -16.84 -17.35 27.48
N SER A 4 -17.14 -16.05 27.34
CA SER A 4 -18.51 -15.58 27.14
C SER A 4 -19.06 -15.93 25.75
N MET A 5 -20.34 -16.31 25.70
CA MET A 5 -21.03 -16.59 24.43
C MET A 5 -21.06 -15.37 23.50
N VAL A 6 -21.32 -14.18 24.06
CA VAL A 6 -21.31 -12.91 23.32
C VAL A 6 -19.94 -12.65 22.70
N GLY A 7 -18.85 -12.87 23.46
CA GLY A 7 -17.50 -12.67 22.95
C GLY A 7 -17.13 -13.65 21.83
N LYS A 8 -17.63 -14.90 21.90
CA LYS A 8 -17.48 -15.87 20.80
C LYS A 8 -18.26 -15.46 19.55
N ALA A 9 -19.51 -15.01 19.71
CA ALA A 9 -20.34 -14.55 18.60
C ALA A 9 -19.73 -13.32 17.90
N MET A 10 -19.28 -12.33 18.67
CA MET A 10 -18.59 -11.14 18.14
C MET A 10 -17.26 -11.49 17.46
N GLY A 11 -16.52 -12.45 18.01
CA GLY A 11 -15.30 -12.97 17.37
C GLY A 11 -15.60 -13.61 16.01
N LYS A 12 -16.64 -14.46 15.95
CA LYS A 12 -17.09 -15.10 14.71
C LYS A 12 -17.50 -14.06 13.65
N GLN A 13 -18.33 -13.09 14.02
CA GLN A 13 -18.73 -12.01 13.11
C GLN A 13 -17.54 -11.18 12.63
N ARG A 14 -16.57 -10.89 13.51
CA ARG A 14 -15.36 -10.17 13.11
C ARG A 14 -14.57 -10.95 12.06
N THR A 15 -14.41 -12.25 12.27
CA THR A 15 -13.67 -13.10 11.31
C THR A 15 -14.42 -13.21 9.98
N GLU A 16 -15.73 -13.44 10.00
CA GLU A 16 -16.54 -13.61 8.79
C GLU A 16 -16.66 -12.31 7.98
N LEU A 17 -16.96 -11.18 8.63
CA LEU A 17 -17.27 -9.92 7.93
C LEU A 17 -16.02 -9.09 7.62
N VAL A 18 -15.03 -9.09 8.52
CA VAL A 18 -13.87 -8.21 8.43
C VAL A 18 -12.62 -8.99 8.03
N GLU A 19 -12.23 -10.00 8.82
CA GLU A 19 -10.92 -10.63 8.60
C GLU A 19 -10.85 -11.47 7.33
N SER A 20 -11.94 -12.13 6.93
CA SER A 20 -12.00 -12.94 5.70
C SER A 20 -11.79 -12.09 4.45
N SER A 21 -12.49 -10.95 4.34
CA SER A 21 -12.33 -10.01 3.22
C SER A 21 -10.91 -9.43 3.13
N PHE A 22 -10.23 -9.30 4.27
CA PHE A 22 -8.88 -8.77 4.38
C PHE A 22 -7.80 -9.84 4.60
N GLU A 23 -8.09 -11.12 4.34
CA GLU A 23 -7.15 -12.23 4.55
C GLU A 23 -5.82 -12.01 3.82
N HIS A 24 -5.91 -11.51 2.57
CA HIS A 24 -4.75 -11.20 1.74
C HIS A 24 -3.78 -10.21 2.42
N THR A 25 -4.33 -9.25 3.17
CA THR A 25 -3.56 -8.23 3.90
C THR A 25 -3.15 -8.72 5.30
N LEU A 26 -4.03 -9.43 6.00
CA LEU A 26 -3.85 -9.84 7.38
C LEU A 26 -2.91 -11.03 7.54
N ASP A 27 -3.06 -12.05 6.69
CA ASP A 27 -2.38 -13.35 6.81
C ASP A 27 -1.37 -13.57 5.67
N ARG A 28 -1.77 -13.39 4.39
CA ARG A 28 -0.94 -13.78 3.25
C ARG A 28 0.28 -12.87 3.01
N CYS A 29 0.15 -11.55 3.16
CA CYS A 29 1.22 -10.61 2.78
C CYS A 29 1.76 -9.70 3.89
N GLY A 30 1.15 -9.63 5.08
CA GLY A 30 1.44 -8.50 5.99
C GLY A 30 1.47 -8.75 7.49
N GLY A 31 1.10 -9.94 7.98
CA GLY A 31 1.12 -10.25 9.42
C GLY A 31 0.45 -9.17 10.28
N MET A 32 -0.59 -8.51 9.74
CA MET A 32 -1.08 -7.24 10.29
C MET A 32 -2.01 -7.43 11.50
N ARG A 33 -2.30 -8.69 11.85
CA ARG A 33 -2.98 -9.08 13.10
C ARG A 33 -2.22 -8.64 14.35
N ARG A 34 -0.90 -8.46 14.28
CA ARG A 34 -0.06 -8.01 15.40
C ARG A 34 0.50 -6.63 15.10
N ALA A 35 0.28 -5.67 15.99
CA ALA A 35 0.85 -4.33 15.93
C ALA A 35 1.45 -3.97 17.29
N TRP A 36 2.66 -3.39 17.25
CA TRP A 36 3.37 -2.89 18.43
C TRP A 36 3.03 -1.42 18.72
N LEU A 37 2.20 -0.81 17.86
CA LEU A 37 1.74 0.56 17.99
C LEU A 37 0.63 0.66 19.05
N ARG A 38 0.73 1.67 19.91
CA ARG A 38 -0.31 1.99 20.90
C ARG A 38 -1.24 3.08 20.36
N GLY A 39 -2.53 2.96 20.72
CA GLY A 39 -3.58 3.90 20.32
C GLY A 39 -4.20 3.58 18.95
N ARG A 40 -5.53 3.68 18.89
CA ARG A 40 -6.32 3.30 17.70
C ARG A 40 -5.93 4.10 16.45
N LYS A 41 -5.61 5.39 16.60
CA LYS A 41 -5.16 6.27 15.51
C LYS A 41 -3.86 5.78 14.85
N ASN A 42 -2.89 5.32 15.64
CA ASN A 42 -1.60 4.87 15.11
C ASN A 42 -1.72 3.51 14.42
N VAL A 43 -2.52 2.60 14.97
CA VAL A 43 -2.82 1.31 14.32
C VAL A 43 -3.54 1.53 13.00
N GLN A 44 -4.51 2.46 12.94
CA GLN A 44 -5.22 2.80 11.72
C GLN A 44 -4.28 3.37 10.64
N LYS A 45 -3.37 4.28 11.01
CA LYS A 45 -2.36 4.81 10.06
C LYS A 45 -1.52 3.70 9.44
N ARG A 46 -1.04 2.75 10.26
CA ARG A 46 -0.30 1.58 9.75
C ARG A 46 -1.14 0.74 8.81
N TYR A 47 -2.41 0.51 9.15
CA TYR A 47 -3.31 -0.31 8.34
C TYR A 47 -3.55 0.30 6.96
N VAL A 48 -3.85 1.60 6.92
CA VAL A 48 -4.04 2.35 5.66
C VAL A 48 -2.79 2.29 4.80
N LEU A 49 -1.61 2.51 5.39
CA LEU A 49 -0.35 2.51 4.63
C LEU A 49 -0.03 1.13 4.04
N HIS A 50 -0.24 0.05 4.80
CA HIS A 50 0.00 -1.30 4.31
C HIS A 50 -0.98 -1.73 3.22
N VAL A 51 -2.28 -1.44 3.38
CA VAL A 51 -3.29 -1.74 2.34
C VAL A 51 -3.00 -0.95 1.07
N ALA A 52 -2.67 0.34 1.21
CA ALA A 52 -2.27 1.18 0.07
C ALA A 52 -1.02 0.62 -0.62
N GLY A 53 0.00 0.22 0.14
CA GLY A 53 1.22 -0.39 -0.40
C GLY A 53 0.96 -1.72 -1.12
N PHE A 54 0.09 -2.57 -0.56
CA PHE A 54 -0.31 -3.83 -1.20
C PHE A 54 -1.06 -3.57 -2.52
N ASN A 55 -2.06 -2.68 -2.51
CA ASN A 55 -2.83 -2.32 -3.70
C ASN A 55 -1.94 -1.69 -4.77
N LEU A 56 -1.00 -0.82 -4.37
CA LEU A 56 -0.02 -0.25 -5.27
C LEU A 56 0.89 -1.34 -5.86
N GLY A 57 1.40 -2.27 -5.06
CA GLY A 57 2.20 -3.39 -5.55
C GLY A 57 1.47 -4.27 -6.55
N LEU A 58 0.16 -4.49 -6.37
CA LEU A 58 -0.68 -5.22 -7.33
C LEU A 58 -0.83 -4.45 -8.64
N LEU A 59 -1.14 -3.14 -8.56
CA LEU A 59 -1.26 -2.28 -9.73
C LEU A 59 0.05 -2.20 -10.51
N MET A 60 1.16 -2.08 -9.79
CA MET A 60 2.51 -2.10 -10.35
C MET A 60 2.82 -3.43 -11.03
N ARG A 61 2.49 -4.57 -10.42
CA ARG A 61 2.66 -5.89 -11.05
C ARG A 61 1.90 -6.00 -12.37
N VAL A 62 0.67 -5.48 -12.43
CA VAL A 62 -0.13 -5.49 -13.66
C VAL A 62 0.45 -4.57 -14.73
N LYS A 63 0.98 -3.41 -14.34
CA LYS A 63 1.50 -2.41 -15.28
C LYS A 63 2.91 -2.71 -15.79
N THR A 64 3.77 -3.30 -14.96
CA THR A 64 5.21 -3.39 -15.24
C THR A 64 5.78 -4.81 -15.04
N GLY A 65 4.94 -5.78 -14.70
CA GLY A 65 5.37 -7.15 -14.33
C GLY A 65 5.99 -7.24 -12.93
N HIS A 66 6.41 -6.12 -12.35
CA HIS A 66 7.15 -6.07 -11.09
C HIS A 66 6.26 -5.54 -9.97
N GLY A 67 5.95 -6.38 -8.97
CA GLY A 67 5.06 -6.01 -7.86
C GLY A 67 5.71 -5.85 -6.49
N ALA A 68 7.01 -6.15 -6.37
CA ALA A 68 7.73 -6.14 -5.10
C ALA A 68 8.94 -5.20 -5.21
N PRO A 69 9.29 -4.43 -4.16
CA PRO A 69 10.42 -3.49 -4.20
C PRO A 69 11.73 -4.09 -4.73
N ARG A 70 11.97 -5.38 -4.45
CA ARG A 70 13.12 -6.12 -4.95
C ARG A 70 13.13 -6.33 -6.47
N GLY A 71 11.96 -6.50 -7.08
CA GLY A 71 11.82 -6.53 -8.54
C GLY A 71 12.05 -5.17 -9.18
N TRP A 72 11.95 -4.09 -8.40
CA TRP A 72 12.27 -2.72 -8.82
C TRP A 72 13.69 -2.30 -8.46
N ALA A 73 14.54 -3.20 -7.97
CA ALA A 73 15.90 -2.84 -7.55
C ALA A 73 16.77 -2.27 -8.68
N ASN A 74 16.46 -2.63 -9.94
CA ASN A 74 17.11 -2.08 -11.13
C ASN A 74 16.34 -0.90 -11.76
N ALA A 75 15.24 -0.44 -11.14
CA ALA A 75 14.48 0.70 -11.65
C ALA A 75 15.09 2.02 -11.14
N TYR A 76 15.29 2.97 -12.05
CA TYR A 76 15.76 4.31 -11.71
C TYR A 76 14.55 5.22 -11.44
N PHE A 77 14.56 5.89 -10.28
CA PHE A 77 13.51 6.82 -9.89
C PHE A 77 13.99 8.26 -10.01
N ALA A 78 13.33 9.07 -10.83
CA ALA A 78 13.58 10.50 -10.93
C ALA A 78 12.35 11.27 -10.42
N LEU A 79 12.52 12.07 -9.37
CA LEU A 79 11.48 12.95 -8.87
C LEU A 79 11.75 14.37 -9.38
N ILE A 80 10.85 14.88 -10.22
CA ILE A 80 10.88 16.27 -10.67
C ILE A 80 9.87 17.05 -9.84
N TRP A 81 10.38 18.05 -9.11
CA TRP A 81 9.55 19.00 -8.38
C TRP A 81 9.28 20.22 -9.26
N ILE A 82 8.01 20.52 -9.53
CA ILE A 82 7.61 21.75 -10.21
C ILE A 82 6.84 22.61 -9.22
N ASN A 83 7.46 23.70 -8.75
CA ASN A 83 6.80 24.66 -7.86
C ASN A 83 6.04 25.68 -8.71
N GLN A 84 4.72 25.49 -8.87
CA GLN A 84 3.84 26.53 -9.42
C GLN A 84 3.09 27.15 -8.24
N HIS A 85 3.17 28.48 -8.10
CA HIS A 85 2.86 29.34 -6.94
C HIS A 85 1.55 29.11 -6.15
N ARG A 86 0.70 28.17 -6.57
CA ARG A 86 -0.62 27.88 -6.00
C ARG A 86 -0.97 26.38 -5.93
N PHE A 87 -0.16 25.51 -6.54
CA PHE A 87 -0.34 24.06 -6.57
C PHE A 87 1.02 23.36 -6.52
N ILE A 88 1.24 22.52 -5.52
CA ILE A 88 2.42 21.67 -5.49
C ILE A 88 2.13 20.41 -6.32
N VAL A 89 2.71 20.35 -7.52
CA VAL A 89 2.61 19.17 -8.38
C VAL A 89 3.94 18.43 -8.37
N TYR A 90 3.91 17.19 -7.89
CA TYR A 90 5.04 16.27 -7.92
C TYR A 90 4.94 15.44 -9.19
N LEU A 91 5.93 15.51 -10.07
CA LEU A 91 6.03 14.60 -11.21
C LEU A 91 7.12 13.57 -10.89
N ALA A 92 6.70 12.35 -10.54
CA ALA A 92 7.62 11.22 -10.39
C ALA A 92 7.72 10.49 -11.72
N ILE A 93 8.86 10.55 -12.38
CA ILE A 93 9.11 9.75 -13.59
C ILE A 93 9.87 8.49 -13.13
N ILE A 94 9.25 7.33 -13.31
CA ILE A 94 9.92 6.06 -13.05
C ILE A 94 10.43 5.53 -14.39
N ILE A 95 11.75 5.38 -14.50
CA ILE A 95 12.39 4.80 -15.68
C ILE A 95 12.71 3.35 -15.33
N ILE A 96 12.01 2.43 -15.98
CA ILE A 96 12.25 1.00 -15.84
C ILE A 96 13.04 0.58 -17.06
N THR A 97 14.32 0.27 -16.85
CA THR A 97 15.16 -0.32 -17.90
C THR A 97 14.91 -1.83 -17.89
N GLU A 98 14.17 -2.33 -18.86
CA GLU A 98 14.04 -3.77 -19.12
C GLU A 98 15.06 -4.17 -20.18
N GLU A 99 15.55 -5.41 -20.17
CA GLU A 99 16.66 -5.90 -21.04
C GLU A 99 16.41 -5.75 -22.55
N GLN A 100 15.17 -5.44 -22.99
CA GLN A 100 14.82 -5.20 -24.40
C GLN A 100 14.19 -3.82 -24.68
N GLY A 101 14.20 -2.89 -23.72
CA GLY A 101 13.72 -1.53 -23.92
C GLY A 101 13.50 -0.73 -22.64
N SER A 102 13.72 0.58 -22.72
CA SER A 102 13.45 1.52 -21.62
C SER A 102 11.96 1.90 -21.62
N THR A 103 11.19 1.38 -20.65
CA THR A 103 9.81 1.80 -20.43
C THR A 103 9.78 2.97 -19.46
N ILE A 104 9.37 4.14 -19.93
CA ILE A 104 9.19 5.34 -19.11
C ILE A 104 7.74 5.35 -18.61
N MET A 105 7.55 5.22 -17.29
CA MET A 105 6.23 5.33 -16.67
C MET A 105 6.15 6.65 -15.88
N PRO A 106 5.55 7.71 -16.45
CA PRO A 106 5.32 8.94 -15.71
C PRO A 106 4.18 8.76 -14.72
N ILE A 107 4.43 9.08 -13.44
CA ILE A 107 3.44 9.15 -12.38
C ILE A 107 3.35 10.61 -11.91
N ALA A 108 2.23 11.26 -12.19
CA ALA A 108 1.95 12.59 -11.65
C ALA A 108 1.18 12.47 -10.33
N ILE A 109 1.71 13.07 -9.27
CA ILE A 109 1.05 13.22 -7.97
C ILE A 109 0.79 14.71 -7.77
N ALA A 110 -0.44 15.16 -7.98
CA ALA A 110 -0.86 16.51 -7.65
C ALA A 110 -1.26 16.57 -6.17
N CYS A 111 -0.55 17.35 -5.36
CA CYS A 111 -0.94 17.59 -3.97
C CYS A 111 -1.71 18.91 -3.92
N LEU A 112 -3.02 18.82 -3.67
CA LEU A 112 -3.86 19.99 -3.44
C LEU A 112 -3.74 20.38 -1.96
N GLU A 113 -3.09 21.51 -1.69
CA GLU A 113 -3.10 22.11 -0.35
C GLU A 113 -4.51 22.66 -0.08
N LYS A 114 -5.08 22.33 1.08
CA LYS A 114 -6.39 22.82 1.51
C LYS A 114 -6.25 24.15 2.23
#